data_AF-A0A7X6ZR49-F1
#
_entry.id   AF-A0A7X6ZR49-F1
#
_cell.length_a   1.000
_cell.length_b   1.000
_cell.length_c   1.000
_cell.angle_alpha   90.00
_cell.angle_beta   90.00
_cell.angle_gamma   90.00
#
_symmetry.space_group_name_H-M   'P 1'
#
loop_
_entity.id
_entity.type
_entity.pdbx_description
1 polymer ?
#
loop_
_entity_poly.entity_id
_entity_poly.type
_entity_poly.pdbx_seq_one_letter_code
_entity_poly.pdbx_strand_id
1 'polypeptide(L)'
;MNTSLRIGNSSLSQLSRGSEWRRWDLHVHTASSYDYDYKATDSDDILVRALKRNEIVAIAITDHFTIDANRIKNIREKAFELRRQKYRILVNKRL
;
A
#
# COMPACT_ATOMS: atom_id res chain seq x y z
N MET A 1 8.05 -22.41 52.57
CA MET A 1 6.71 -22.01 52.08
C MET A 1 6.80 -20.62 51.48
N ASN A 2 5.94 -20.31 50.50
CA ASN A 2 5.90 -19.15 49.59
C ASN A 2 6.60 -19.35 48.23
N THR A 3 5.90 -20.08 47.37
CA THR A 3 6.05 -20.08 45.91
C THR A 3 5.53 -18.75 45.34
N SER A 4 6.42 -17.83 44.97
CA SER A 4 6.04 -16.68 44.14
C SER A 4 6.02 -17.11 42.67
N LEU A 5 4.82 -17.23 42.07
CA LEU A 5 4.68 -17.35 40.62
C LEU A 5 5.08 -16.02 39.97
N ARG A 6 6.24 -16.00 39.30
CA ARG A 6 6.57 -14.95 38.33
C ARG A 6 5.72 -15.18 37.08
N ILE A 7 4.60 -14.50 36.98
CA ILE A 7 3.88 -14.40 35.71
C ILE A 7 4.77 -13.57 34.78
N GLY A 8 5.42 -14.25 33.84
CA GLY A 8 6.18 -13.59 32.80
C GLY A 8 5.27 -12.62 32.04
N ASN A 9 5.79 -11.43 31.76
CA ASN A 9 5.19 -10.48 30.82
C ASN A 9 5.16 -11.11 29.42
N SER A 10 4.21 -11.99 29.17
CA SER A 10 3.73 -12.21 27.81
C SER A 10 2.94 -10.96 27.46
N SER A 11 3.55 -10.05 26.70
CA SER A 11 2.83 -8.97 26.04
C SER A 11 1.89 -9.58 25.00
N LEU A 12 0.80 -10.18 25.45
CA LEU A 12 -0.37 -10.56 24.67
C LEU A 12 -1.16 -9.30 24.27
N SER A 13 -0.47 -8.25 23.84
CA SER A 13 -1.07 -7.00 23.36
C SER A 13 -1.08 -6.94 21.83
N GLN A 14 -1.22 -8.07 21.15
CA GLN A 14 -1.36 -8.10 19.69
C GLN A 14 -2.53 -8.96 19.22
N LEU A 15 -3.58 -9.08 20.04
CA LEU A 15 -4.91 -9.09 19.42
C LEU A 15 -5.02 -7.72 18.74
N SER A 16 -4.88 -7.72 17.41
CA SER A 16 -5.01 -6.54 16.55
C SER A 16 -6.23 -5.74 16.99
N ARG A 17 -6.18 -4.41 16.84
CA ARG A 17 -7.17 -3.42 17.33
C ARG A 17 -8.62 -3.60 16.80
N GLY A 18 -9.01 -4.77 16.29
CA GLY A 18 -10.22 -4.98 15.52
C GLY A 18 -10.10 -4.30 14.16
N SER A 19 -11.22 -3.79 13.65
CA SER A 19 -11.26 -3.01 12.41
C SER A 19 -10.49 -1.69 12.57
N GLU A 20 -9.52 -1.45 11.68
CA GLU A 20 -8.79 -0.19 11.62
C GLU A 20 -9.27 0.67 10.44
N TRP A 21 -9.67 1.90 10.73
CA TRP A 21 -9.97 2.91 9.72
C TRP A 21 -8.71 3.28 8.94
N ARG A 22 -8.83 3.35 7.61
CA ARG A 22 -7.76 3.81 6.70
C ARG A 22 -8.38 4.62 5.56
N ARG A 23 -7.58 5.53 4.95
CA ARG A 23 -8.03 6.32 3.79
C ARG A 23 -8.04 5.48 2.53
N TRP A 24 -9.18 5.48 1.83
CA TRP A 24 -9.39 4.81 0.56
C TRP A 24 -9.91 5.81 -0.48
N ASP A 25 -9.68 5.53 -1.75
CA ASP A 25 -10.26 6.27 -2.87
C ASP A 25 -10.96 5.30 -3.82
N LEU A 26 -12.28 5.37 -3.91
CA LEU A 26 -13.08 4.38 -4.63
C LEU A 26 -13.39 4.78 -6.08
N HIS A 27 -12.83 5.88 -6.57
CA HIS A 27 -13.09 6.38 -7.91
C HIS A 27 -11.83 6.99 -8.51
N VAL A 28 -10.98 6.14 -9.09
CA VAL A 28 -9.74 6.56 -9.74
C VAL A 28 -9.77 6.21 -11.22
N HIS A 29 -9.53 7.21 -12.07
CA HIS A 29 -9.25 6.99 -13.48
C HIS A 29 -7.74 6.94 -13.73
N THR A 30 -7.35 6.08 -14.65
CA THR A 30 -5.99 5.91 -15.17
C THR A 30 -5.91 6.41 -16.60
N ALA A 31 -4.70 6.42 -17.15
CA ALA A 31 -4.46 6.69 -18.56
C ALA A 31 -5.16 5.70 -19.52
N SER A 32 -5.74 4.60 -19.03
CA SER A 32 -6.51 3.67 -19.86
C SER A 32 -7.93 4.18 -20.11
N SER A 33 -8.47 5.00 -19.22
CA SER A 33 -9.81 5.57 -19.40
C SER A 33 -9.91 6.31 -20.75
N TYR A 34 -11.04 6.12 -21.43
CA TYR A 34 -11.25 6.63 -22.78
C TYR A 34 -11.04 8.15 -22.89
N ASP A 35 -11.61 8.89 -21.95
CA ASP A 35 -11.70 10.35 -21.90
C ASP A 35 -10.74 11.00 -20.90
N TYR A 36 -9.78 10.25 -20.36
CA TYR A 36 -8.83 10.83 -19.40
C TYR A 36 -7.73 11.61 -20.12
N ASP A 37 -7.54 12.87 -19.74
CA ASP A 37 -6.68 13.80 -20.48
C ASP A 37 -5.19 13.43 -20.44
N TYR A 38 -4.69 12.93 -19.30
CA TYR A 38 -3.26 12.67 -19.11
C TYR A 38 -2.88 11.21 -19.37
N LYS A 39 -2.26 10.92 -20.52
CA LYS A 39 -1.91 9.54 -20.94
C LYS A 39 -0.40 9.29 -21.12
N ALA A 40 0.45 10.10 -20.50
CA ALA A 40 1.90 9.96 -20.62
C ALA A 40 2.40 8.67 -19.94
N THR A 41 3.61 8.24 -20.30
CA THR A 41 4.21 6.98 -19.82
C THR A 41 4.51 6.96 -18.31
N ASP A 42 4.57 8.12 -17.67
CA ASP A 42 4.81 8.28 -16.23
C ASP A 42 3.52 8.40 -15.39
N SER A 43 2.34 8.27 -16.01
CA SER A 43 1.03 8.39 -15.34
C SER A 43 0.92 7.50 -14.10
N ASP A 44 1.36 6.25 -14.23
CA ASP A 44 1.25 5.25 -13.16
C ASP A 44 2.17 5.59 -11.99
N ASP A 45 3.37 6.12 -12.28
CA ASP A 45 4.31 6.56 -11.25
C ASP A 45 3.82 7.82 -10.52
N ILE A 46 3.20 8.76 -11.24
CA ILE A 46 2.55 9.94 -10.64
C ILE A 46 1.42 9.48 -9.71
N LEU A 47 0.54 8.60 -10.19
CA LEU A 47 -0.57 8.08 -9.40
C LEU A 47 -0.07 7.43 -8.11
N VAL A 48 0.85 6.46 -8.20
CA VAL A 48 1.34 5.76 -6.99
C VAL A 48 2.03 6.71 -6.02
N ARG A 49 2.78 7.71 -6.50
CA ARG A 49 3.36 8.74 -5.64
C ARG A 49 2.28 9.57 -4.94
N ALA A 50 1.22 9.95 -5.64
CA ALA A 50 0.11 10.70 -5.06
C ALA A 50 -0.63 9.89 -3.99
N LEU A 51 -0.92 8.61 -4.24
CA LEU A 51 -1.55 7.71 -3.26
C LEU A 51 -0.72 7.60 -1.99
N LYS A 52 0.61 7.44 -2.13
CA LYS A 52 1.53 7.35 -1.00
C LYS A 52 1.59 8.65 -0.19
N ARG A 53 1.71 9.80 -0.87
CA ARG A 53 1.74 11.12 -0.19
C ARG A 53 0.46 11.40 0.59
N ASN A 54 -0.67 10.87 0.11
CA ASN A 54 -1.99 11.03 0.73
C ASN A 54 -2.37 9.90 1.71
N GLU A 55 -1.46 8.97 1.99
CA GLU A 55 -1.71 7.83 2.88
C GLU A 55 -2.95 7.00 2.49
N ILE A 56 -3.26 6.96 1.18
CA ILE A 56 -4.33 6.13 0.64
C ILE A 56 -3.82 4.68 0.55
N VAL A 57 -4.51 3.76 1.21
CA VAL A 57 -4.05 2.37 1.35
C VAL A 57 -4.71 1.40 0.39
N ALA A 58 -5.83 1.81 -0.20
CA ALA A 58 -6.63 1.05 -1.15
C ALA A 58 -7.29 2.01 -2.15
N ILE A 59 -7.38 1.58 -3.41
CA ILE A 59 -8.12 2.29 -4.45
C ILE A 59 -9.01 1.35 -5.23
N ALA A 60 -10.06 1.89 -5.87
CA ALA A 60 -10.76 1.24 -6.97
C ALA A 60 -10.49 2.00 -8.27
N ILE A 61 -10.02 1.27 -9.29
CA ILE A 61 -9.81 1.82 -10.64
C ILE A 61 -11.14 1.67 -11.40
N THR A 62 -11.68 2.79 -11.87
CA THR A 62 -13.02 2.90 -12.48
C THR A 62 -12.92 3.57 -13.85
N ASP A 63 -11.99 3.10 -14.68
CA ASP A 63 -11.79 3.62 -16.04
C ASP A 63 -13.07 3.55 -16.88
N HIS A 64 -13.35 4.60 -17.65
CA HIS A 64 -14.53 4.62 -18.50
C HIS A 64 -14.37 3.62 -19.65
N PHE A 65 -15.36 2.71 -19.75
CA PHE A 65 -15.51 1.73 -20.82
C PHE A 65 -14.34 0.77 -21.04
N THR A 66 -13.44 0.61 -20.05
CA THR A 66 -12.32 -0.31 -20.16
C THR A 66 -11.91 -0.88 -18.82
N ILE A 67 -11.36 -2.10 -18.84
CA ILE A 67 -10.68 -2.74 -17.71
C ILE A 67 -9.31 -3.18 -18.21
N ASP A 68 -8.29 -2.37 -17.96
CA ASP A 68 -6.92 -2.66 -18.37
C ASP A 68 -6.20 -3.50 -17.31
N ALA A 69 -6.33 -4.83 -17.42
CA ALA A 69 -5.74 -5.77 -16.47
C ALA A 69 -4.21 -5.63 -16.36
N ASN A 70 -3.53 -5.27 -17.45
CA ASN A 70 -2.07 -5.12 -17.47
C ASN A 70 -1.65 -3.87 -16.69
N ARG A 71 -2.31 -2.73 -16.92
CA ARG A 71 -2.06 -1.50 -16.15
C ARG A 71 -2.41 -1.67 -14.67
N ILE A 72 -3.52 -2.32 -14.35
CA ILE A 72 -3.89 -2.63 -12.95
C ILE A 72 -2.78 -3.45 -12.27
N LYS A 73 -2.25 -4.48 -12.95
CA LYS A 73 -1.15 -5.28 -12.45
C LYS A 73 0.12 -4.44 -12.24
N ASN A 74 0.49 -3.61 -13.20
CA ASN A 74 1.65 -2.70 -13.14
C ASN A 74 1.56 -1.72 -11.96
N ILE A 75 0.41 -1.06 -11.78
CA ILE A 75 0.17 -0.13 -10.67
C ILE A 75 0.30 -0.87 -9.32
N ARG A 76 -0.25 -2.09 -9.22
CA ARG A 76 -0.16 -2.90 -8.01
C ARG A 76 1.29 -3.27 -7.66
N GLU A 77 2.09 -3.63 -8.65
CA GLU A 77 3.52 -3.96 -8.48
C GLU A 77 4.32 -2.74 -8.01
N LYS A 78 4.17 -1.59 -8.69
CA LYS A 78 4.82 -0.32 -8.30
C LYS A 78 4.44 0.12 -6.88
N ALA A 79 3.17 0.00 -6.51
CA ALA A 79 2.69 0.33 -5.16
C ALA A 79 3.30 -0.59 -4.08
N PHE A 80 3.51 -1.87 -4.41
CA PHE A 80 4.14 -2.84 -3.50
C PHE A 80 5.63 -2.54 -3.30
N GLU A 81 6.38 -2.26 -4.37
CA GLU A 81 7.81 -1.91 -4.28
C GLU A 81 8.06 -0.68 -3.41
N LEU A 82 7.23 0.35 -3.56
CA LEU A 82 7.35 1.59 -2.78
C LEU A 82 7.02 1.42 -1.30
N ARG A 83 6.23 0.41 -0.92
CA ARG A 83 6.03 0.01 0.48
C ARG A 83 7.28 -0.68 1.03
N ARG A 84 7.91 -1.60 0.28
CA ARG A 84 9.15 -2.28 0.71
C ARG A 84 10.31 -1.32 0.95
N GLN A 85 10.42 -0.26 0.14
CA GLN A 85 11.45 0.76 0.34
C GLN A 85 11.37 1.46 1.71
N LYS A 86 10.17 1.57 2.33
CA LYS A 86 10.03 2.12 3.70
C LYS A 86 10.59 1.18 4.79
N TYR A 87 10.74 -0.12 4.49
CA TYR A 87 11.19 -1.15 5.43
C TYR A 87 12.50 -1.84 4.99
N ARG A 88 13.26 -1.25 4.06
CA ARG A 88 14.48 -1.90 3.56
C ARG A 88 15.62 -1.74 4.56
N ILE A 89 15.83 -2.81 5.32
CA ILE A 89 16.93 -3.08 6.25
C ILE A 89 18.29 -2.74 5.62
N LEU A 90 19.09 -2.00 6.37
CA LEU A 90 20.52 -1.80 6.13
C LEU A 90 21.23 -3.15 6.27
N VAL A 91 21.68 -3.73 5.16
CA VAL A 91 22.66 -4.81 5.22
C VAL A 91 24.03 -4.16 5.23
N ASN A 92 24.75 -4.30 6.35
CA ASN A 92 26.14 -3.88 6.48
C ASN A 92 26.99 -4.73 5.53
N LYS A 93 27.38 -4.18 4.38
CA LYS A 93 28.43 -4.75 3.55
C LYS A 93 29.78 -4.39 4.17
N ARG A 94 30.20 -5.15 5.18
CA ARG A 94 31.61 -5.36 5.49
C ARG A 94 31.99 -6.78 5.11
N LEU A 95 32.67 -6.90 3.99
CA LEU A 95 33.81 -7.79 3.81
C LEU A 95 34.96 -6.93 3.29
#